data_AF-A0A3B9Q023-F1
#
_entry.id   AF-A0A3B9Q023-F1
#
_cell.length_a   1.000
_cell.length_b   1.000
_cell.length_c   1.000
_cell.angle_alpha   90.00
_cell.angle_beta   90.00
_cell.angle_gamma   90.00
#
_symmetry.space_group_name_H-M   'P 1'
#
loop_
_entity.id
_entity.type
_entity.pdbx_description
1 polymer ?
#
loop_
_entity_poly.entity_id
_entity_poly.type
_entity_poly.pdbx_seq_one_letter_code
_entity_poly.pdbx_strand_id
1 'polypeptide(L)'
;MLNKWFNADLILDEKQSLTARAQVNFLDHSLYNADETLRKQEKAFLDYNRGSQIAFLPSEKINDFLDGFTQHFNDSLNLSGEEVEQSKKRFRADGLTLENTPLDLSDASDISESGLVFFNPKRGCELLFGVNSAFPLPNNPYFQDKLSQEHFLHLLMDPSISPEIVLFCINQCKKKLTVLKTSPLKEFLKDIDFLLRFWKRDNYHTTPAITFIGGREE
;
A
#
# COMPACT_ATOMS: atom_id res chain seq x y z
N MET A 1 39.57 -13.27 -23.62
CA MET A 1 38.86 -11.97 -23.54
C MET A 1 37.44 -12.24 -23.07
N LEU A 2 37.17 -12.14 -21.77
CA LEU A 2 35.83 -12.30 -21.20
C LEU A 2 35.73 -11.38 -19.98
N ASN A 3 35.27 -10.15 -20.19
CA ASN A 3 34.84 -9.24 -19.13
C ASN A 3 33.71 -8.38 -19.73
N LYS A 4 32.49 -8.91 -19.68
CA LYS A 4 31.29 -8.20 -20.19
C LYS A 4 30.01 -8.65 -19.46
N TRP A 5 30.10 -8.88 -18.14
CA TRP A 5 28.98 -9.40 -17.32
C TRP A 5 28.79 -8.67 -15.99
N PHE A 6 29.57 -7.62 -15.71
CA PHE A 6 29.38 -6.75 -14.55
C PHE A 6 28.95 -5.38 -15.06
N ASN A 7 27.67 -5.05 -14.89
CA ASN A 7 27.14 -3.72 -15.13
C ASN A 7 26.80 -3.10 -13.78
N ALA A 8 27.68 -2.22 -13.29
CA ALA A 8 27.51 -1.57 -11.99
C ALA A 8 26.23 -0.75 -11.93
N ASP A 9 25.87 -0.11 -13.05
CA ASP A 9 24.69 0.76 -13.15
C ASP A 9 23.42 -0.07 -13.03
N LEU A 10 23.33 -1.21 -13.73
CA LEU A 10 22.19 -2.14 -13.60
C LEU A 10 22.05 -2.67 -12.16
N ILE A 11 23.15 -2.96 -11.48
CA ILE A 11 23.12 -3.43 -10.09
C ILE A 11 22.69 -2.30 -9.14
N LEU A 12 23.11 -1.06 -9.39
CA LEU A 12 22.68 0.11 -8.64
C LEU A 12 21.20 0.38 -8.86
N ASP A 13 20.72 0.33 -10.10
CA ASP A 13 19.31 0.51 -10.46
C ASP A 13 18.43 -0.57 -9.80
N GLU A 14 18.84 -1.85 -9.85
CA GLU A 14 18.11 -2.94 -9.18
C GLU A 14 18.15 -2.83 -7.65
N LYS A 15 19.25 -2.34 -7.07
CA LYS A 15 19.31 -2.05 -5.61
C LYS A 15 18.47 -0.85 -5.20
N GLN A 16 18.21 0.08 -6.11
CA GLN A 16 17.36 1.24 -5.92
C GLN A 16 15.89 0.96 -6.27
N SER A 17 15.63 -0.09 -7.06
CA SER A 17 14.28 -0.51 -7.46
C SER A 17 13.47 -1.02 -6.27
N LEU A 18 12.35 -0.32 -6.00
CA LEU A 18 11.36 -0.73 -4.99
C LEU A 18 10.80 -2.13 -5.29
N THR A 19 10.59 -2.45 -6.58
CA THR A 19 10.07 -3.75 -7.02
C THR A 19 11.04 -4.90 -6.72
N ALA A 20 12.33 -4.71 -7.00
CA ALA A 20 13.35 -5.71 -6.75
C ALA A 20 13.58 -5.94 -5.24
N ARG A 21 13.52 -4.87 -4.44
CA ARG A 21 13.61 -4.97 -2.98
C ARG A 21 12.38 -5.60 -2.36
N ALA A 22 11.18 -5.28 -2.84
CA ALA A 22 9.95 -5.94 -2.39
C ALA A 22 10.03 -7.47 -2.56
N GLN A 23 10.73 -7.95 -3.59
CA GLN A 23 10.95 -9.38 -3.82
C GLN A 23 11.94 -10.03 -2.85
N VAL A 24 12.87 -9.29 -2.23
CA VAL A 24 13.86 -9.84 -1.27
C VAL A 24 13.63 -9.38 0.18
N ASN A 25 12.63 -8.54 0.44
CA ASN A 25 12.32 -7.95 1.74
C ASN A 25 12.04 -9.01 2.83
N PHE A 26 11.66 -10.22 2.41
CA PHE A 26 11.44 -11.35 3.31
C PHE A 26 12.69 -11.80 4.09
N LEU A 27 13.90 -11.48 3.59
CA LEU A 27 15.16 -11.82 4.25
C LEU A 27 15.45 -10.94 5.48
N ASP A 28 14.95 -9.70 5.49
CA ASP A 28 15.21 -8.71 6.56
C ASP A 28 14.15 -8.71 7.68
N HIS A 29 13.04 -9.44 7.50
CA HIS A 29 11.96 -9.53 8.51
C HIS A 29 12.42 -10.07 9.87
N SER A 30 13.54 -10.78 9.95
CA SER A 30 14.08 -11.30 11.22
C SER A 30 14.85 -10.27 12.04
N LEU A 31 15.17 -9.09 11.48
CA LEU A 31 16.09 -8.11 12.07
C LEU A 31 15.42 -6.83 12.61
N TYR A 32 14.14 -6.59 12.33
CA TYR A 32 13.46 -5.35 12.73
C TYR A 32 12.08 -5.58 13.39
N ASN A 33 11.73 -4.76 14.38
CA ASN A 33 10.40 -4.64 14.98
C ASN A 33 9.37 -4.06 13.97
N ALA A 34 9.23 -4.69 12.80
CA ALA A 34 8.37 -4.24 11.71
C ALA A 34 6.92 -4.03 12.17
N ASP A 35 6.41 -4.90 13.04
CA ASP A 35 5.07 -4.80 13.62
C ASP A 35 4.87 -3.53 14.48
N GLU A 36 5.89 -3.09 15.22
CA GLU A 36 5.79 -1.89 16.04
C GLU A 36 5.77 -0.64 15.17
N THR A 37 6.62 -0.61 14.14
CA THR A 37 6.67 0.50 13.17
C THR A 37 5.35 0.59 12.39
N LEU A 38 4.82 -0.54 11.90
CA LEU A 38 3.54 -0.59 11.20
C LEU A 38 2.39 -0.07 12.06
N ARG A 39 2.37 -0.40 13.36
CA ARG A 39 1.36 0.14 14.29
C ARG A 39 1.48 1.65 14.49
N LYS A 40 2.71 2.19 14.56
CA LYS A 40 2.93 3.65 14.67
C LYS A 40 2.48 4.35 13.39
N GLN A 41 2.81 3.78 12.23
CA GLN A 41 2.37 4.28 10.93
C GLN A 41 0.85 4.21 10.78
N GLU A 42 0.21 3.12 11.21
CA GLU A 42 -1.25 2.97 11.20
C GLU A 42 -1.91 4.09 11.99
N LYS A 43 -1.42 4.33 13.21
CA LYS A 43 -1.94 5.40 14.07
C LYS A 43 -1.77 6.77 13.41
N ALA A 44 -0.59 7.07 12.89
CA ALA A 44 -0.33 8.34 12.20
C ALA A 44 -1.18 8.49 10.92
N PHE A 45 -1.43 7.40 10.19
CA PHE A 45 -2.27 7.41 9.00
C PHE A 45 -3.72 7.71 9.37
N LEU A 46 -4.24 7.07 10.41
CA LEU A 46 -5.58 7.36 10.92
C LEU A 46 -5.68 8.81 11.38
N ASP A 47 -4.71 9.33 12.12
CA ASP A 47 -4.71 10.73 12.57
C ASP A 47 -4.67 11.71 11.37
N TYR A 48 -3.80 11.48 10.39
CA TYR A 48 -3.68 12.27 9.16
C TYR A 48 -4.96 12.21 8.31
N ASN A 49 -5.58 11.03 8.20
CA ASN A 49 -6.74 10.77 7.36
C ASN A 49 -8.07 10.77 8.15
N ARG A 50 -8.15 11.58 9.22
CA ARG A 50 -9.39 11.87 9.98
C ARG A 50 -10.11 10.60 10.48
N GLY A 51 -9.35 9.63 10.97
CA GLY A 51 -9.80 8.35 11.51
C GLY A 51 -10.16 7.30 10.46
N SER A 52 -9.94 7.55 9.16
CA SER A 52 -10.24 6.59 8.10
C SER A 52 -8.99 5.80 7.68
N GLN A 53 -9.13 4.48 7.58
CA GLN A 53 -8.08 3.58 7.08
C GLN A 53 -7.92 3.63 5.55
N ILE A 54 -8.82 4.35 4.87
CA ILE A 54 -8.85 4.49 3.41
C ILE A 54 -9.03 5.96 3.02
N ALA A 55 -8.23 6.44 2.07
CA ALA A 55 -8.35 7.76 1.46
C ALA A 55 -8.73 7.58 -0.01
N PHE A 56 -9.71 8.34 -0.49
CA PHE A 56 -10.14 8.37 -1.88
C PHE A 56 -9.70 9.69 -2.50
N LEU A 57 -8.95 9.64 -3.59
CA LEU A 57 -8.26 10.82 -4.14
C LEU A 57 -8.32 10.82 -5.68
N PRO A 58 -8.27 12.00 -6.32
CA PRO A 58 -7.87 12.09 -7.72
C PRO A 58 -6.48 11.46 -7.89
N SER A 59 -6.25 10.79 -9.01
CA SER A 59 -4.97 10.10 -9.23
C SER A 59 -3.79 11.06 -9.18
N GLU A 60 -3.94 12.29 -9.70
CA GLU A 60 -2.89 13.31 -9.64
C GLU A 60 -2.57 13.82 -8.21
N LYS A 61 -3.37 13.44 -7.21
CA LYS A 61 -3.20 13.86 -5.79
C LYS A 61 -2.71 12.75 -4.88
N ILE A 62 -2.46 11.56 -5.39
CA ILE A 62 -1.98 10.44 -4.58
C ILE A 62 -0.56 10.69 -4.05
N ASN A 63 0.35 11.20 -4.89
CA ASN A 63 1.71 11.53 -4.46
C ASN A 63 1.71 12.62 -3.38
N ASP A 64 1.02 13.74 -3.63
CA ASP A 64 0.85 14.81 -2.63
C ASP A 64 0.35 14.27 -1.27
N PHE A 65 -0.58 13.30 -1.31
CA PHE A 65 -1.10 12.68 -0.08
C PHE A 65 -0.06 11.81 0.63
N LEU A 66 0.69 10.99 -0.10
CA LEU A 66 1.73 10.12 0.46
C LEU A 66 2.90 10.93 1.03
N ASP A 67 3.29 12.01 0.37
CA ASP A 67 4.34 12.92 0.84
C ASP A 67 3.89 13.62 2.12
N GLY A 68 2.66 14.16 2.14
CA GLY A 68 2.08 14.77 3.34
C GLY A 68 1.92 13.78 4.50
N PHE A 69 1.55 12.52 4.21
CA PHE A 69 1.49 11.46 5.22
C PHE A 69 2.89 11.14 5.77
N THR A 70 3.89 11.00 4.90
CA THR A 70 5.29 10.76 5.28
C THR A 70 5.78 11.87 6.21
N GLN A 71 5.53 13.13 5.85
CA GLN A 71 5.89 14.27 6.68
C GLN A 71 5.18 14.23 8.04
N HIS A 72 3.88 13.97 8.05
CA HIS A 72 3.09 13.85 9.28
C HIS A 72 3.61 12.73 10.20
N PHE A 73 3.93 11.56 9.64
CA PHE A 73 4.51 10.46 10.39
C PHE A 73 5.88 10.85 10.97
N ASN A 74 6.74 11.48 10.18
CA ASN A 74 8.07 11.93 10.64
C ASN A 74 7.97 12.93 11.80
N ASP A 75 7.04 13.87 11.73
CA ASP A 75 6.82 14.83 12.81
C ASP A 75 6.25 14.14 14.06
N SER A 76 5.42 13.11 13.89
CA SER A 76 4.90 12.32 15.03
C SER A 76 5.98 11.54 15.79
N LEU A 77 7.09 11.21 15.12
CA LEU A 77 8.18 10.43 15.71
C LEU A 77 9.08 11.26 16.65
N ASN A 78 9.03 12.60 16.58
CA ASN A 78 9.85 13.51 17.41
C ASN A 78 11.33 13.07 17.52
N LEU A 79 11.90 12.58 16.41
CA LEU A 79 13.26 12.02 16.41
C LEU A 79 14.28 13.10 16.79
N SER A 80 15.23 12.71 17.63
CA SER A 80 16.41 13.52 17.93
C SER A 80 17.30 13.66 16.68
N GLY A 81 18.12 14.71 16.62
CA GLY A 81 19.06 14.92 15.49
C GLY A 81 19.99 13.72 15.25
N GLU A 82 20.38 13.00 16.31
CA GLU A 82 21.20 11.79 16.20
C GLU A 82 20.43 10.60 15.60
N GLU A 83 19.14 10.43 15.91
CA GLU A 83 18.30 9.37 15.34
C GLU A 83 18.01 9.62 13.86
N VAL A 84 17.84 10.88 13.47
CA VAL A 84 17.73 11.28 12.05
C VAL A 84 19.02 11.01 11.31
N GLU A 85 20.17 11.34 11.89
CA GLU A 85 21.50 11.09 11.29
C GLU A 85 21.77 9.58 11.13
N GLN A 86 21.38 8.78 12.13
CA GLN A 86 21.49 7.32 12.06
C GLN A 86 20.52 6.72 11.03
N SER A 87 19.30 7.23 10.93
CA SER A 87 18.33 6.85 9.90
C SER A 87 18.89 7.15 8.51
N LYS A 88 19.37 8.38 8.26
CA LYS A 88 20.03 8.79 7.01
C LYS A 88 21.25 7.93 6.68
N LYS A 89 22.09 7.60 7.66
CA LYS A 89 23.27 6.72 7.47
C LYS A 89 22.88 5.29 7.10
N ARG A 90 21.84 4.74 7.71
CA ARG A 90 21.28 3.42 7.34
C ARG A 90 20.68 3.46 5.93
N PHE A 91 19.87 4.48 5.63
CA PHE A 91 19.27 4.70 4.31
C PHE A 91 20.33 4.75 3.19
N ARG A 92 21.43 5.48 3.41
CA ARG A 92 22.56 5.57 2.47
C ARG A 92 23.39 4.28 2.40
N ALA A 93 23.60 3.59 3.53
CA ALA A 93 24.30 2.31 3.56
C ALA A 93 23.52 1.20 2.83
N ASP A 94 22.19 1.29 2.87
CA ASP A 94 21.25 0.43 2.17
C ASP A 94 21.06 0.82 0.69
N GLY A 95 21.82 1.81 0.19
CA GLY A 95 21.85 2.22 -1.22
C GLY A 95 20.73 3.15 -1.68
N LEU A 96 19.91 3.68 -0.77
CA LEU A 96 18.87 4.67 -1.08
C LEU A 96 19.40 6.11 -1.00
N THR A 97 19.02 6.92 -1.98
CA THR A 97 19.23 8.38 -1.99
C THR A 97 17.87 9.06 -1.89
N LEU A 98 17.72 10.05 -0.99
CA LEU A 98 16.50 10.85 -0.83
C LEU A 98 16.07 11.51 -2.15
N GLU A 99 17.02 11.79 -3.03
CA GLU A 99 16.80 12.45 -4.34
C GLU A 99 16.16 11.53 -5.41
N ASN A 100 16.06 10.22 -5.20
CA ASN A 100 15.65 9.27 -6.25
C ASN A 100 14.59 8.25 -5.80
N THR A 101 13.63 8.65 -4.97
CA THR A 101 12.47 7.76 -4.74
C THR A 101 11.13 8.50 -4.65
N PRO A 102 10.77 9.37 -5.61
CA PRO A 102 9.35 9.51 -5.91
C PRO A 102 8.83 8.14 -6.35
N LEU A 103 7.73 7.67 -5.77
CA LEU A 103 6.88 6.74 -6.50
C LEU A 103 6.44 7.51 -7.75
N ASP A 104 7.09 7.27 -8.89
CA ASP A 104 6.70 7.90 -10.14
C ASP A 104 5.37 7.29 -10.58
N LEU A 105 4.29 7.92 -10.10
CA LEU A 105 2.90 7.63 -10.44
C LEU A 105 2.43 8.50 -11.61
N SER A 106 3.35 9.06 -12.42
CA SER A 106 2.96 9.85 -13.59
C SER A 106 2.02 9.08 -14.54
N ASP A 107 2.16 7.76 -14.61
CA ASP A 107 1.29 6.87 -15.40
C ASP A 107 -0.02 6.48 -14.67
N ALA A 108 -0.22 6.86 -13.40
CA ALA A 108 -1.41 6.46 -12.63
C ALA A 108 -2.70 7.10 -13.16
N SER A 109 -2.62 8.32 -13.71
CA SER A 109 -3.76 8.97 -14.38
C SER A 109 -4.19 8.24 -15.64
N ASP A 110 -3.27 7.52 -16.30
CA ASP A 110 -3.58 6.75 -17.51
C ASP A 110 -4.36 5.47 -17.17
N ILE A 111 -4.27 4.99 -15.92
CA ILE A 111 -5.01 3.83 -15.42
C ILE A 111 -6.43 4.24 -14.98
N SER A 112 -6.56 5.34 -14.22
CA SER A 112 -7.85 5.86 -13.78
C SER A 112 -7.74 7.32 -13.35
N GLU A 113 -8.81 8.10 -13.50
CA GLU A 113 -8.90 9.48 -12.99
C GLU A 113 -8.89 9.55 -11.44
N SER A 114 -9.20 8.44 -10.76
CA SER A 114 -9.23 8.38 -9.31
C SER A 114 -8.68 7.06 -8.78
N GLY A 115 -8.11 7.11 -7.59
CA GLY A 115 -7.60 5.95 -6.88
C GLY A 115 -7.91 6.04 -5.39
N LEU A 116 -7.40 5.05 -4.68
CA LEU A 116 -7.48 5.01 -3.23
C LEU A 116 -6.15 4.59 -2.61
N VAL A 117 -5.90 5.12 -1.42
CA VAL A 117 -4.79 4.73 -0.54
C VAL A 117 -5.39 4.01 0.65
N PHE A 118 -5.04 2.75 0.84
CA PHE A 118 -5.46 1.94 1.98
C PHE A 118 -4.27 1.65 2.88
N PHE A 119 -4.39 1.89 4.19
CA PHE A 119 -3.36 1.45 5.12
C PHE A 119 -3.59 0.00 5.53
N ASN A 120 -2.78 -0.92 5.00
CA ASN A 120 -2.79 -2.31 5.42
C ASN A 120 -1.93 -2.48 6.70
N PRO A 121 -2.51 -2.95 7.83
CA PRO A 121 -1.77 -3.12 9.08
C PRO A 121 -0.58 -4.08 8.99
N LYS A 122 -0.52 -4.93 7.95
CA LYS A 122 0.57 -5.88 7.71
C LYS A 122 1.61 -5.42 6.70
N ARG A 123 1.30 -4.42 5.85
CA ARG A 123 2.25 -3.96 4.82
C ARG A 123 2.43 -2.47 4.64
N GLY A 124 1.64 -1.62 5.30
CA GLY A 124 1.66 -0.17 5.10
C GLY A 124 0.71 0.27 4.00
N CYS A 125 1.03 1.36 3.30
CA CYS A 125 0.15 1.96 2.30
C CYS A 125 0.06 1.09 1.03
N GLU A 126 -1.17 0.81 0.61
CA GLU A 126 -1.50 0.19 -0.67
C GLU A 126 -2.22 1.19 -1.57
N LEU A 127 -1.82 1.23 -2.83
CA LEU A 127 -2.44 2.04 -3.88
C LEU A 127 -3.29 1.15 -4.77
N LEU A 128 -4.56 1.54 -4.96
CA LEU A 128 -5.46 0.82 -5.84
C LEU A 128 -6.21 1.77 -6.76
N PHE A 129 -6.38 1.33 -8.01
CA PHE A 129 -7.11 2.04 -9.06
C PHE A 129 -8.24 1.17 -9.57
N GLY A 130 -9.29 1.78 -10.12
CA GLY A 130 -10.39 1.03 -10.74
C GLY A 130 -11.28 0.23 -9.78
N VAL A 131 -11.14 0.40 -8.46
CA VAL A 131 -11.94 -0.33 -7.45
C VAL A 131 -12.76 0.58 -6.53
N ASN A 132 -12.78 1.90 -6.78
CA ASN A 132 -13.44 2.89 -5.91
C ASN A 132 -14.91 2.56 -5.62
N SER A 133 -15.67 2.13 -6.64
CA SER A 133 -17.08 1.74 -6.49
C SER A 133 -17.32 0.45 -5.68
N ALA A 134 -16.28 -0.29 -5.27
CA ALA A 134 -16.43 -1.38 -4.30
C ALA A 134 -16.74 -0.86 -2.88
N PHE A 135 -16.55 0.43 -2.61
CA PHE A 135 -16.64 1.01 -1.27
C PHE A 135 -17.78 2.04 -1.14
N PRO A 136 -19.02 1.63 -0.80
CA PRO A 136 -20.13 2.54 -0.50
C PRO A 136 -19.97 3.25 0.87
N LEU A 137 -18.83 3.92 1.06
CA LEU A 137 -18.48 4.66 2.27
C LEU A 137 -18.89 6.14 2.17
N PRO A 138 -19.29 6.79 3.27
CA PRO A 138 -19.73 8.20 3.24
C PRO A 138 -18.67 9.18 2.72
N ASN A 139 -17.39 8.86 2.89
CA ASN A 139 -16.25 9.68 2.47
C ASN A 139 -15.73 9.33 1.06
N ASN A 140 -16.42 8.47 0.29
CA ASN A 140 -16.02 8.10 -1.05
C ASN A 140 -16.80 8.90 -2.10
N PRO A 141 -16.24 9.98 -2.67
CA PRO A 141 -16.91 10.77 -3.71
C PRO A 141 -16.95 10.06 -5.07
N TYR A 142 -16.17 9.00 -5.27
CA TYR A 142 -16.04 8.29 -6.56
C TYR A 142 -16.90 7.02 -6.64
N PHE A 143 -17.75 6.77 -5.65
CA PHE A 143 -18.63 5.60 -5.67
C PHE A 143 -19.69 5.71 -6.76
N GLN A 144 -19.77 4.70 -7.63
CA GLN A 144 -20.83 4.56 -8.62
C GLN A 144 -21.54 3.22 -8.43
N ASP A 145 -22.82 3.26 -8.07
CA ASP A 145 -23.61 2.05 -7.77
C ASP A 145 -23.60 1.03 -8.91
N LYS A 146 -23.69 1.51 -10.16
CA LYS A 146 -23.66 0.68 -11.37
C LYS A 146 -22.36 -0.13 -11.53
N LEU A 147 -21.24 0.41 -11.05
CA LEU A 147 -19.92 -0.24 -11.12
C LEU A 147 -19.60 -1.04 -9.86
N SER A 148 -20.43 -0.97 -8.83
CA SER A 148 -20.11 -1.50 -7.51
C SER A 148 -19.88 -3.02 -7.51
N GLN A 149 -20.70 -3.76 -8.26
CA GLN A 149 -20.54 -5.21 -8.37
C GLN A 149 -19.25 -5.59 -9.11
N GLU A 150 -18.96 -4.92 -10.23
CA GLU A 150 -17.76 -5.16 -11.03
C GLU A 150 -16.49 -4.86 -10.23
N HIS A 151 -16.42 -3.68 -9.62
CA HIS A 151 -15.28 -3.27 -8.80
C HIS A 151 -15.10 -4.19 -7.58
N PHE A 152 -16.19 -4.67 -6.96
CA PHE A 152 -16.10 -5.61 -5.85
C PHE A 152 -15.55 -6.97 -6.30
N LEU A 153 -15.96 -7.47 -7.47
CA LEU A 153 -15.42 -8.71 -8.03
C LEU A 153 -13.95 -8.57 -8.40
N HIS A 154 -13.56 -7.43 -9.00
CA HIS A 154 -12.16 -7.12 -9.29
C HIS A 154 -11.33 -7.09 -8.00
N LEU A 155 -11.78 -6.36 -6.98
CA LEU A 155 -11.16 -6.30 -5.65
C LEU A 155 -10.95 -7.72 -5.04
N LEU A 156 -11.96 -8.58 -5.19
CA LEU A 156 -11.96 -9.93 -4.64
C LEU A 156 -11.01 -10.88 -5.38
N MET A 157 -11.00 -10.84 -6.72
CA MET A 157 -10.36 -11.84 -7.57
C MET A 157 -8.97 -11.45 -8.06
N ASP A 158 -8.61 -10.16 -8.04
CA ASP A 158 -7.28 -9.74 -8.46
C ASP A 158 -6.21 -10.33 -7.53
N PRO A 159 -5.24 -11.11 -8.05
CA PRO A 159 -4.19 -11.71 -7.25
C PRO A 159 -3.19 -10.68 -6.70
N SER A 160 -3.10 -9.48 -7.28
CA SER A 160 -2.21 -8.40 -6.83
C SER A 160 -2.73 -7.66 -5.59
N ILE A 161 -4.05 -7.65 -5.38
CA ILE A 161 -4.71 -6.95 -4.28
C ILE A 161 -4.62 -7.78 -2.99
N SER A 162 -4.27 -7.14 -1.87
CA SER A 162 -4.15 -7.83 -0.58
C SER A 162 -5.49 -8.40 -0.07
N PRO A 163 -5.47 -9.49 0.72
CA PRO A 163 -6.69 -9.98 1.38
C PRO A 163 -7.21 -8.98 2.41
N GLU A 164 -6.35 -8.17 3.04
CA GLU A 164 -6.76 -7.23 4.10
C GLU A 164 -7.74 -6.17 3.59
N ILE A 165 -7.52 -5.58 2.41
CA ILE A 165 -8.47 -4.58 1.88
C ILE A 165 -9.80 -5.21 1.46
N VAL A 166 -9.80 -6.47 0.99
CA VAL A 166 -11.03 -7.21 0.70
C VAL A 166 -11.83 -7.42 1.99
N LEU A 167 -11.16 -7.88 3.05
CA LEU A 167 -11.78 -8.09 4.35
C LEU A 167 -12.27 -6.77 4.97
N PHE A 168 -11.50 -5.69 4.82
CA PHE A 168 -11.94 -4.35 5.19
C PHE A 168 -13.24 -3.96 4.46
N CYS A 169 -13.28 -4.13 3.13
CA CYS A 169 -14.46 -3.86 2.32
C CYS A 169 -15.68 -4.66 2.80
N ILE A 170 -15.52 -5.97 3.00
CA ILE A 170 -16.61 -6.83 3.49
C ILE A 170 -17.08 -6.37 4.87
N ASN A 171 -16.17 -6.11 5.81
CA ASN A 171 -16.53 -5.73 7.18
C ASN A 171 -17.26 -4.39 7.24
N GLN A 172 -16.80 -3.39 6.48
CA GLN A 172 -17.36 -2.03 6.51
C GLN A 172 -18.58 -1.86 5.59
N CYS A 173 -18.62 -2.58 4.46
CA CYS A 173 -19.56 -2.32 3.37
C CYS A 173 -20.59 -3.42 3.14
N LYS A 174 -20.51 -4.60 3.79
CA LYS A 174 -21.42 -5.74 3.53
C LYS A 174 -22.91 -5.39 3.56
N LYS A 175 -23.34 -4.49 4.46
CA LYS A 175 -24.74 -4.05 4.55
C LYS A 175 -25.18 -3.15 3.40
N LYS A 176 -24.26 -2.55 2.65
CA LYS A 176 -24.52 -1.62 1.56
C LYS A 176 -24.23 -2.22 0.18
N LEU A 177 -23.39 -3.25 0.12
CA LEU A 177 -23.08 -3.98 -1.12
C LEU A 177 -24.24 -4.88 -1.54
N THR A 178 -24.93 -4.50 -2.61
CA THR A 178 -26.04 -5.28 -3.19
C THR A 178 -25.58 -6.67 -3.63
N VAL A 179 -24.38 -6.77 -4.22
CA VAL A 179 -23.78 -8.05 -4.64
C VAL A 179 -23.68 -9.06 -3.48
N LEU A 180 -23.45 -8.61 -2.25
CA LEU A 180 -23.35 -9.50 -1.08
C LEU A 180 -24.73 -9.87 -0.48
N LYS A 181 -25.83 -9.33 -1.03
CA LYS A 181 -27.19 -9.63 -0.59
C LYS A 181 -27.95 -10.51 -1.58
N THR A 182 -27.77 -10.27 -2.88
CA THR A 182 -28.60 -10.83 -3.94
C THR A 182 -27.90 -11.90 -4.78
N SER A 183 -26.57 -11.94 -4.78
CA SER A 183 -25.80 -12.92 -5.56
C SER A 183 -25.47 -14.18 -4.75
N PRO A 184 -25.20 -15.33 -5.40
CA PRO A 184 -24.57 -16.50 -4.78
C PRO A 184 -23.32 -16.18 -3.96
N LEU A 185 -22.65 -15.05 -4.23
CA LEU A 185 -21.56 -14.49 -3.42
C LEU A 185 -21.86 -14.40 -1.93
N LYS A 186 -23.13 -14.20 -1.53
CA LYS A 186 -23.52 -14.21 -0.13
C LYS A 186 -23.18 -15.53 0.58
N GLU A 187 -23.40 -16.66 -0.09
CA GLU A 187 -23.08 -17.98 0.46
C GLU A 187 -21.57 -18.20 0.47
N PHE A 188 -20.88 -17.77 -0.59
CA PHE A 188 -19.42 -17.81 -0.69
C PHE A 188 -18.69 -16.99 0.38
N LEU A 189 -19.31 -15.98 0.99
CA LEU A 189 -18.72 -15.27 2.13
C LEU A 189 -18.43 -16.18 3.33
N LYS A 190 -19.13 -17.31 3.48
CA LYS A 190 -18.85 -18.29 4.54
C LYS A 190 -17.47 -18.94 4.35
N ASP A 191 -17.05 -19.08 3.10
CA ASP A 191 -15.80 -19.70 2.69
C ASP A 191 -14.80 -18.65 2.18
N ILE A 192 -14.95 -17.39 2.59
CA ILE A 192 -14.14 -16.28 2.09
C ILE A 192 -12.64 -16.51 2.29
N ASP A 193 -12.24 -17.15 3.39
CA ASP A 193 -10.83 -17.49 3.65
C ASP A 193 -10.27 -18.44 2.58
N PHE A 194 -11.02 -19.50 2.25
CA PHE A 194 -10.65 -20.44 1.19
C PHE A 194 -10.56 -19.74 -0.17
N LEU A 195 -11.52 -18.87 -0.48
CA LEU A 195 -11.54 -18.12 -1.72
C LEU A 195 -10.37 -17.15 -1.84
N LEU A 196 -10.01 -16.46 -0.76
CA LEU A 196 -8.84 -15.58 -0.74
C LEU A 196 -7.54 -16.39 -0.90
N ARG A 197 -7.42 -17.56 -0.28
CA ARG A 197 -6.27 -18.47 -0.51
C ARG A 197 -6.17 -18.92 -1.96
N PHE A 198 -7.31 -19.16 -2.60
CA PHE A 198 -7.39 -19.62 -3.98
C PHE A 198 -7.03 -18.50 -4.97
N TRP A 199 -7.67 -17.32 -4.87
CA TRP A 199 -7.48 -16.22 -5.82
C TRP A 199 -6.22 -15.41 -5.56
N LYS A 200 -5.76 -15.30 -4.31
CA LYS A 200 -4.61 -14.47 -3.93
C LYS A 200 -3.41 -15.32 -3.56
N ARG A 201 -3.20 -16.45 -4.26
CA ARG A 201 -2.19 -17.47 -3.93
C ARG A 201 -0.82 -16.88 -3.56
N ASP A 202 -0.35 -15.91 -4.34
CA ASP A 202 0.99 -15.34 -4.19
C ASP A 202 1.03 -14.15 -3.18
N ASN A 203 -0.14 -13.65 -2.74
CA ASN A 203 -0.29 -12.49 -1.84
C ASN A 203 -1.14 -12.76 -0.58
N TYR A 204 -1.56 -14.01 -0.35
CA TYR A 204 -2.44 -14.37 0.76
C TYR A 204 -1.76 -14.17 2.11
N HIS A 205 -0.47 -14.52 2.18
CA HIS A 205 0.39 -14.17 3.31
C HIS A 205 1.08 -12.85 3.00
N THR A 206 0.37 -11.75 3.22
CA THR A 206 0.92 -10.40 3.12
C THR A 206 2.21 -10.29 3.94
N THR A 207 3.32 -10.02 3.25
CA THR A 207 4.58 -9.58 3.86
C THR A 207 4.64 -8.05 3.89
N PRO A 208 5.30 -7.46 4.89
CA PRO A 208 5.59 -6.03 4.86
C PRO A 208 6.28 -5.62 3.56
N ALA A 209 5.72 -4.65 2.86
CA ALA A 209 6.26 -4.12 1.62
C ALA A 209 6.33 -2.60 1.74
N ILE A 210 7.54 -2.09 1.90
CA ILE A 210 7.89 -0.67 2.12
C ILE A 210 7.51 -0.17 3.52
N THR A 211 8.51 -0.12 4.39
CA THR A 211 8.44 0.65 5.62
C THR A 211 8.89 2.06 5.29
N PHE A 212 8.01 3.07 5.40
CA PHE A 212 8.46 4.47 5.43
C PHE A 212 9.36 4.66 6.66
N ILE A 213 10.66 4.77 6.44
CA ILE A 213 11.65 5.04 7.49
C ILE A 213 11.86 6.54 7.50
N GLY A 214 11.68 7.17 8.66
CA GLY A 214 11.66 8.61 8.74
C GLY A 214 12.95 9.26 8.23
N GLY A 215 12.81 9.97 7.11
CA GLY A 215 13.79 10.89 6.56
C GLY A 215 13.14 12.25 6.42
N ARG A 216 13.69 13.27 7.09
CA ARG A 216 13.36 14.66 6.78
C ARG A 216 14.16 15.06 5.53
N GLU A 217 13.46 15.57 4.53
CA GLU A 217 14.06 16.43 3.52
C GLU A 217 14.42 17.76 4.18
N GLU A 218 15.62 18.25 3.89
CA GLU A 218 16.13 19.58 4.27
C GLU A 218 15.83 20.59 3.17
#